data_AF-A0A4R2PAU3-F1
#
_entry.id   AF-A0A4R2PAU3-F1
#
_cell.length_a   1.000
_cell.length_b   1.000
_cell.length_c   1.000
_cell.angle_alpha   90.00
_cell.angle_beta   90.00
_cell.angle_gamma   90.00
#
_symmetry.space_group_name_H-M   'P 1'
#
loop_
_entity.id
_entity.type
_entity.pdbx_description
1 polymer ?
#
loop_
_entity_poly.entity_id
_entity_poly.type
_entity_poly.pdbx_seq_one_letter_code
_entity_poly.pdbx_strand_id
1 'polypeptide(L)'
;MKRNAEFTLSLIATIFLTIGWVFTGVVTILVGFTPSTDGYGWFIYLMVYTLLSIPLLVLIWMATFKIKNNSKGWGIFILVMGVLYTLSVYFVPGILLLIAGIMMVAKKTDRLNVSA
;
A
#
# COMPACT_ATOMS: atom_id res chain seq x y z
N MET A 1 -0.91 -10.37 22.54
CA MET A 1 -1.86 -10.77 21.46
C MET A 1 -1.15 -10.79 20.10
N LYS A 2 -1.24 -11.89 19.34
CA LYS A 2 -0.67 -11.99 17.98
C LYS A 2 -1.25 -10.86 17.11
N ARG A 3 -0.43 -10.12 16.34
CA ARG A 3 -0.83 -8.98 15.47
C ARG A 3 -1.63 -9.43 14.24
N ASN A 4 -2.54 -10.40 14.42
CA ASN A 4 -3.23 -11.08 13.33
C ASN A 4 -4.15 -10.13 12.57
N ALA A 5 -4.89 -9.26 13.26
CA ALA A 5 -5.79 -8.31 12.61
C ALA A 5 -5.03 -7.28 11.74
N GLU A 6 -3.95 -6.71 12.28
CA GLU A 6 -3.07 -5.74 11.60
C GLU A 6 -2.45 -6.37 10.34
N PHE A 7 -1.95 -7.60 10.48
CA PHE A 7 -1.38 -8.37 9.38
C PHE A 7 -2.43 -8.70 8.31
N THR A 8 -3.59 -9.24 8.70
CA THR A 8 -4.66 -9.60 7.76
C THR A 8 -5.18 -8.40 7.00
N LEU A 9 -5.39 -7.25 7.67
CA LEU A 9 -5.83 -6.03 7.01
C LEU A 9 -4.78 -5.50 6.02
N SER A 10 -3.51 -5.47 6.43
CA SER A 10 -2.41 -5.08 5.53
C SER A 10 -2.29 -6.02 4.33
N LEU A 11 -2.46 -7.34 4.54
CA LEU A 11 -2.40 -8.34 3.49
C LEU A 11 -3.52 -8.18 2.46
N ILE A 12 -4.77 -8.05 2.92
CA ILE A 12 -5.92 -7.80 2.03
C ILE A 12 -5.71 -6.51 1.25
N ALA A 13 -5.27 -5.45 1.92
CA ALA A 13 -4.99 -4.17 1.27
C ALA A 13 -3.92 -4.31 0.18
N THR A 14 -2.83 -5.01 0.49
CA THR A 14 -1.72 -5.22 -0.46
C THR A 14 -2.14 -6.05 -1.67
N ILE A 15 -3.00 -7.07 -1.47
CA ILE A 15 -3.56 -7.88 -2.56
C ILE A 15 -4.44 -7.02 -3.47
N PHE A 16 -5.37 -6.25 -2.90
CA PHE A 16 -6.22 -5.35 -3.69
C PHE A 16 -5.43 -4.27 -4.41
N LEU A 17 -4.38 -3.73 -3.79
CA LEU A 17 -3.48 -2.79 -4.42
C LEU A 17 -2.75 -3.42 -5.61
N THR A 18 -2.28 -4.65 -5.46
CA THR A 18 -1.60 -5.40 -6.54
C THR A 18 -2.56 -5.66 -7.70
N ILE A 19 -3.80 -6.08 -7.42
CA ILE A 19 -4.83 -6.27 -8.44
C ILE A 19 -5.12 -4.94 -9.16
N GLY A 20 -5.34 -3.86 -8.40
CA GLY A 20 -5.57 -2.53 -8.97
C GLY A 20 -4.41 -2.06 -9.85
N TRP A 21 -3.16 -2.30 -9.42
CA TRP A 21 -1.97 -1.98 -10.21
C TRP A 21 -1.93 -2.76 -11.53
N VAL A 22 -2.27 -4.06 -11.51
CA VAL A 22 -2.37 -4.87 -12.74
C VAL A 22 -3.43 -4.30 -13.69
N PHE A 23 -4.61 -3.93 -13.18
CA PHE A 23 -5.64 -3.28 -13.99
C PHE A 23 -5.14 -1.97 -14.62
N THR A 24 -4.45 -1.12 -13.87
CA THR A 24 -3.83 0.11 -14.39
C THR A 24 -2.80 -0.20 -15.48
N GLY A 25 -1.99 -1.26 -15.31
CA GLY A 25 -1.05 -1.72 -16.34
C GLY A 25 -1.75 -2.14 -17.63
N VAL A 26 -2.84 -2.91 -17.55
CA VAL A 26 -3.64 -3.31 -18.73
C VAL A 26 -4.22 -2.08 -19.43
N VAL A 27 -4.80 -1.13 -18.69
CA VAL A 27 -5.33 0.11 -19.26
C VAL A 27 -4.23 0.92 -19.95
N THR A 28 -3.04 1.01 -19.33
CA THR A 28 -1.88 1.71 -19.92
C THR A 28 -1.51 1.14 -21.28
N ILE A 29 -1.47 -0.19 -21.39
CA ILE A 29 -1.17 -0.88 -22.66
C ILE A 29 -2.24 -0.54 -23.71
N LEU A 30 -3.52 -0.61 -23.35
CA LEU A 30 -4.62 -0.31 -24.28
C LEU A 30 -4.59 1.14 -24.78
N VAL A 31 -4.31 2.11 -23.89
CA VAL A 31 -4.14 3.53 -24.26
C VAL A 31 -2.98 3.70 -25.23
N GLY A 32 -1.87 2.96 -25.05
CA GLY A 32 -0.72 2.99 -25.95
C GLY A 32 -1.01 2.52 -27.38
N PHE A 33 -2.05 1.70 -27.59
CA PHE A 33 -2.49 1.25 -28.92
C PHE A 33 -3.55 2.17 -29.55
N THR A 34 -3.98 3.22 -28.86
CA THR A 34 -5.01 4.12 -29.39
C THR A 34 -4.35 5.10 -30.37
N PRO A 35 -4.77 5.15 -31.65
CA PRO A 35 -4.21 6.08 -32.62
C PRO A 35 -4.79 7.47 -32.39
N SER A 36 -4.22 8.20 -31.42
CA SER A 36 -4.57 9.61 -31.15
C SER A 36 -3.32 10.40 -30.79
N THR A 37 -3.19 11.60 -31.35
CA THR A 37 -2.09 12.53 -31.02
C THR A 37 -2.21 13.06 -29.59
N ASP A 38 -3.42 13.15 -29.06
CA ASP A 38 -3.69 13.63 -27.70
C ASP A 38 -3.50 12.54 -26.62
N GLY A 39 -3.59 11.26 -26.99
CA GLY A 39 -3.46 10.13 -26.06
C GLY A 39 -2.03 9.83 -25.61
N TYR A 40 -1.03 10.33 -26.36
CA TYR A 40 0.38 10.03 -26.11
C TYR A 40 0.88 10.57 -24.76
N GLY A 41 0.41 11.76 -24.36
CA GLY A 41 0.74 12.33 -23.05
C GLY A 41 0.19 11.48 -21.90
N TRP A 42 -1.05 10.99 -22.03
CA TRP A 42 -1.64 10.12 -21.02
C TRP A 42 -0.93 8.77 -20.92
N PHE A 43 -0.54 8.21 -22.07
CA PHE A 43 0.23 6.97 -22.13
C PHE A 43 1.55 7.10 -21.36
N ILE A 44 2.34 8.14 -21.63
CA ILE A 44 3.62 8.36 -20.93
C ILE A 44 3.40 8.51 -19.43
N TYR A 45 2.41 9.32 -19.01
CA TYR A 45 2.11 9.50 -17.59
C TYR A 45 1.78 8.17 -16.91
N LEU A 46 0.87 7.38 -17.49
CA LEU A 46 0.46 6.09 -16.91
C LEU A 46 1.61 5.08 -16.91
N MET A 47 2.46 5.08 -17.94
CA MET A 47 3.63 4.21 -18.02
C MET A 47 4.64 4.55 -16.92
N VAL A 48 5.00 5.82 -16.76
CA VAL A 48 5.93 6.28 -15.70
C VAL A 48 5.34 6.00 -14.32
N TYR A 49 4.06 6.29 -14.11
CA TYR A 49 3.36 6.00 -12.86
C TYR A 49 3.38 4.50 -12.51
N THR A 50 3.11 3.62 -13.49
CA THR A 50 3.10 2.17 -13.31
C THR A 50 4.49 1.62 -13.00
N LEU A 51 5.55 2.14 -13.64
CA LEU A 51 6.93 1.73 -13.37
C LEU A 51 7.42 2.19 -12.00
N LEU A 52 7.15 3.45 -11.62
CA LEU A 52 7.56 3.99 -10.32
C LEU A 52 6.81 3.36 -9.14
N SER A 53 5.61 2.82 -9.36
CA SER A 53 4.84 2.15 -8.32
C SER A 53 5.35 0.74 -7.99
N ILE A 54 6.14 0.10 -8.85
CA ILE A 54 6.75 -1.23 -8.59
C ILE A 54 7.56 -1.26 -7.28
N PRO A 55 8.58 -0.42 -7.07
CA PRO A 55 9.36 -0.45 -5.83
C PRO A 55 8.49 -0.15 -4.60
N LEU A 56 7.51 0.74 -4.73
CA LEU A 56 6.57 1.04 -3.63
C LEU A 56 5.71 -0.17 -3.29
N LEU A 57 5.19 -0.88 -4.29
CA LEU A 57 4.40 -2.09 -4.11
C LEU A 57 5.22 -3.19 -3.41
N VAL A 58 6.48 -3.36 -3.81
CA VAL A 58 7.42 -4.31 -3.18
C VAL A 58 7.67 -3.94 -1.73
N LEU A 59 7.90 -2.66 -1.42
CA LEU A 59 8.08 -2.19 -0.05
C LEU A 59 6.83 -2.41 0.81
N ILE A 60 5.62 -2.24 0.25
CA ILE A 60 4.37 -2.54 0.96
C ILE A 60 4.25 -4.05 1.25
N TRP A 61 4.57 -4.91 0.29
CA TRP A 61 4.62 -6.36 0.52
C TRP A 61 5.61 -6.72 1.64
N MET A 62 6.83 -6.17 1.59
CA MET A 62 7.83 -6.36 2.64
C MET A 62 7.33 -5.86 4.00
N ALA A 63 6.73 -4.68 4.05
CA ALA A 63 6.19 -4.09 5.27
C ALA A 63 5.08 -4.97 5.86
N THR A 64 4.14 -5.44 5.04
CA THR A 64 3.06 -6.36 5.41
C THR A 64 3.61 -7.62 6.10
N PHE A 65 4.64 -8.27 5.56
CA PHE A 65 5.23 -9.45 6.21
C PHE A 65 6.02 -9.10 7.47
N LYS A 66 6.65 -7.92 7.52
CA LYS A 66 7.39 -7.44 8.69
C LYS A 66 6.49 -6.98 9.85
N ILE A 67 5.17 -6.85 9.65
CA ILE A 67 4.19 -6.58 10.73
C ILE A 67 4.32 -7.63 11.84
N LYS A 68 4.51 -8.90 11.48
CA LYS A 68 4.61 -10.02 12.42
C LYS A 68 5.78 -9.88 13.41
N ASN A 69 6.84 -9.18 13.04
CA ASN A 69 8.06 -9.01 13.85
C ASN A 69 8.08 -7.75 14.71
N ASN A 70 6.94 -7.06 14.88
CA ASN A 70 6.79 -5.91 15.77
C ASN A 70 7.74 -4.73 15.50
N SER A 71 8.08 -4.45 14.24
CA SER A 71 8.85 -3.25 13.91
C SER A 71 7.94 -2.03 13.87
N LYS A 72 8.19 -1.08 14.79
CA LYS A 72 7.50 0.23 14.80
C LYS A 72 7.73 1.01 13.51
N GLY A 73 8.94 0.93 12.94
CA GLY A 73 9.29 1.63 11.69
C GLY A 73 8.43 1.17 10.51
N TRP A 74 8.19 -0.14 10.38
CA TRP A 74 7.31 -0.67 9.33
C TRP A 74 5.83 -0.29 9.54
N GLY A 75 5.40 -0.09 10.79
CA GLY A 75 4.04 0.42 11.08
C GLY A 75 3.84 1.87 10.65
N ILE A 76 4.83 2.73 10.88
CA ILE A 76 4.81 4.12 10.40
C ILE A 76 4.81 4.15 8.87
N PHE A 77 5.64 3.32 8.23
CA PHE A 77 5.64 3.20 6.78
C PHE A 77 4.26 2.80 6.22
N ILE A 78 3.62 1.76 6.78
CA ILE A 78 2.26 1.33 6.39
C ILE A 78 1.25 2.48 6.57
N LEU A 79 1.35 3.25 7.66
CA LEU A 79 0.47 4.39 7.91
C LEU A 79 0.65 5.49 6.84
N VAL A 80 1.89 5.87 6.54
CA VAL A 80 2.21 6.89 5.52
C VAL A 80 1.71 6.43 4.15
N MET A 81 1.96 5.18 3.79
CA MET A 81 1.47 4.61 2.53
C MET A 81 -0.06 4.57 2.51
N GLY A 82 -0.71 4.25 3.63
CA GLY A 82 -2.16 4.32 3.77
C GLY A 82 -2.72 5.71 3.45
N VAL A 83 -2.11 6.77 3.98
CA VAL A 83 -2.52 8.17 3.67
C VAL A 83 -2.34 8.45 2.18
N LEU A 84 -1.18 8.16 1.61
CA LEU A 84 -0.88 8.40 0.20
C LEU A 84 -1.88 7.68 -0.73
N TYR A 85 -2.16 6.41 -0.47
CA TYR A 85 -3.07 5.63 -1.30
C TYR A 85 -4.54 5.97 -1.09
N THR A 86 -4.93 6.44 0.11
CA THR A 86 -6.29 6.94 0.34
C THR A 86 -6.57 8.20 -0.48
N LEU A 87 -5.56 9.00 -0.81
CA LEU A 87 -5.71 10.18 -1.67
C LEU A 87 -5.59 9.86 -3.17
N SER A 88 -5.56 8.58 -3.54
CA SER A 88 -5.37 8.11 -4.91
C SER A 88 -6.56 7.30 -5.42
N VAL A 89 -6.49 6.85 -6.68
CA VAL A 89 -7.46 5.90 -7.28
C VAL A 89 -7.54 4.57 -6.52
N TYR A 90 -6.55 4.25 -5.68
CA TYR A 90 -6.52 3.07 -4.82
C TYR A 90 -7.09 3.36 -3.42
N PHE A 91 -8.20 4.10 -3.35
CA PHE A 91 -8.84 4.54 -2.12
C PHE A 91 -9.11 3.40 -1.11
N VAL A 92 -9.75 2.32 -1.59
CA VAL A 92 -10.15 1.17 -0.75
C VAL A 92 -8.94 0.49 -0.08
N PRO A 93 -7.90 0.03 -0.82
CA PRO A 93 -6.71 -0.52 -0.17
C PRO A 93 -5.95 0.54 0.65
N GLY A 94 -6.01 1.83 0.27
CA GLY A 94 -5.46 2.92 1.06
C GLY A 94 -6.02 2.99 2.48
N ILE A 95 -7.35 2.94 2.63
CA ILE A 95 -8.02 2.94 3.94
C ILE A 95 -7.60 1.71 4.76
N LEU A 96 -7.54 0.54 4.14
CA LEU A 96 -7.17 -0.68 4.84
C LEU A 96 -5.73 -0.63 5.36
N LEU A 97 -4.79 -0.09 4.57
CA LEU A 97 -3.42 0.19 5.01
C LEU A 97 -3.39 1.23 6.12
N LEU A 98 -4.20 2.29 6.03
CA LEU A 98 -4.27 3.35 7.05
C LEU A 98 -4.73 2.78 8.40
N ILE A 99 -5.81 2.00 8.42
CA ILE A 99 -6.33 1.36 9.63
C ILE A 99 -5.28 0.39 10.20
N ALA A 100 -4.65 -0.43 9.35
CA ALA A 100 -3.57 -1.31 9.77
C ALA A 100 -2.42 -0.53 10.42
N GLY A 101 -1.97 0.55 9.79
CA GLY A 101 -0.90 1.42 10.28
C GLY A 101 -1.25 2.09 11.62
N ILE A 102 -2.47 2.64 11.76
CA ILE A 102 -2.94 3.25 13.01
C ILE A 102 -2.93 2.22 14.14
N MET A 103 -3.47 1.02 13.93
CA MET A 103 -3.44 -0.04 14.94
C MET A 103 -2.00 -0.45 15.30
N MET A 104 -1.10 -0.46 14.32
CA MET A 104 0.30 -0.78 14.54
C MET A 104 1.03 0.28 15.37
N VAL A 105 0.71 1.57 15.19
CA VAL A 105 1.36 2.70 15.86
C VAL A 105 0.74 2.98 17.24
N ALA A 106 -0.59 2.89 17.35
CA ALA A 106 -1.33 3.17 18.58
C ALA A 106 -1.16 2.08 19.66
N LYS A 107 -0.65 0.89 19.28
CA LYS A 107 -0.42 -0.19 20.23
C LYS A 107 0.72 0.16 21.18
N LYS A 108 0.37 0.54 22.41
CA LYS A 108 1.32 0.65 23.52
C LYS A 108 2.06 -0.68 23.64
N THR A 109 3.38 -0.62 23.62
CA THR A 109 4.21 -1.77 23.98
C THR A 109 3.95 -2.00 25.47
N ASP A 110 3.24 -3.07 25.84
CA ASP A 110 2.95 -3.48 27.23
C ASP A 110 4.26 -3.80 27.98
N ARG A 111 5.07 -2.77 28.28
CA ARG A 111 6.31 -2.85 29.05
C ARG A 111 6.35 -1.81 30.17
N LEU A 112 5.21 -1.44 30.74
CA LEU A 112 5.18 -0.51 31.88
C LEU A 112 4.34 -0.96 33.08
N ASN A 113 3.77 -2.17 33.12
CA ASN A 113 2.98 -2.62 34.29
C ASN A 113 3.44 -3.95 34.92
N VAL A 114 4.71 -4.34 34.76
CA VAL A 114 5.27 -5.47 35.53
C VAL A 114 6.65 -5.09 36.08
N SER A 115 6.69 -4.12 36.98
CA SER A 115 7.68 -3.98 38.06
C SER A 115 7.71 -2.54 38.61
N ALA A 116 6.96 -2.28 39.67
CA ALA A 116 7.31 -1.37 40.76
C ALA A 116 6.32 -1.62 41.90
#